data_AF-A0A7W1UA04-F1
#
_entry.id   AF-A0A7W1UA04-F1
#
_cell.length_a   1.000
_cell.length_b   1.000
_cell.length_c   1.000
_cell.angle_alpha   90.00
_cell.angle_beta   90.00
_cell.angle_gamma   90.00
#
_symmetry.space_group_name_H-M   'P 1'
#
loop_
_entity.id
_entity.type
_entity.pdbx_description
1 polymer ?
#
loop_
_entity_poly.entity_id
_entity_poly.type
_entity_poly.pdbx_seq_one_letter_code
_entity_poly.pdbx_strand_id
1 'polypeptide(L)' 'MVDEEALKPIRNVLEHVRERIDYVVHRLGKIEEVRSLAWRCRSCGYIKHFTRPMPAEVAPPCPKCRGTLFEPKG' A
#
# COMPACT_ATOMS: atom_id res chain seq x y z
N MET A 1 16.85 -23.39 31.21
CA MET A 1 16.73 -21.95 30.94
C MET A 1 17.44 -21.71 29.63
N VAL A 2 16.73 -21.26 28.58
CA VAL A 2 17.37 -21.05 27.28
C VAL A 2 18.28 -19.84 27.44
N ASP A 3 19.56 -20.02 27.08
CA ASP A 3 20.57 -18.97 27.17
C ASP A 3 20.20 -17.85 26.19
N GLU A 4 19.84 -16.69 26.73
CA GLU A 4 19.38 -15.53 25.97
C GLU A 4 20.44 -15.06 24.97
N GLU A 5 21.73 -15.28 25.30
CA GLU A 5 22.87 -14.97 24.46
C GLU A 5 22.91 -15.88 23.22
N ALA A 6 22.56 -17.15 23.37
CA ALA A 6 22.49 -18.13 22.27
C ALA A 6 21.34 -17.85 21.29
N LEU A 7 20.30 -17.13 21.72
CA LEU A 7 19.15 -16.78 20.89
C LEU A 7 19.31 -15.46 20.12
N LYS A 8 20.28 -14.61 20.50
CA LYS A 8 20.54 -13.32 19.82
C LYS A 8 20.74 -13.46 18.30
N PRO A 9 21.53 -14.44 17.79
CA PRO A 9 21.70 -14.59 16.35
C PRO A 9 20.39 -14.91 15.63
N ILE A 10 19.57 -15.79 16.20
CA ILE A 10 18.27 -16.17 15.63
C ILE A 10 17.33 -14.96 15.63
N ARG A 11 17.27 -14.21 16.74
CA ARG A 11 16.46 -12.98 16.82
C ARG A 11 16.86 -11.98 15.75
N ASN A 12 18.17 -11.74 15.55
CA ASN A 12 18.65 -10.80 14.54
C ASN A 12 18.26 -11.22 13.12
N VAL A 13 18.32 -12.53 12.82
CA VAL A 13 17.87 -13.05 11.52
C VAL A 13 16.37 -12.80 11.34
N LEU A 14 15.56 -13.06 12.37
CA LEU A 14 14.11 -12.86 12.30
C LEU A 14 13.73 -11.38 12.13
N GLU A 15 14.39 -10.46 12.84
CA GLU A 15 14.18 -9.01 12.65
C GLU A 15 14.57 -8.58 11.24
N HIS A 16 15.69 -9.08 10.71
CA HIS A 16 16.10 -8.75 9.35
C HIS A 16 15.12 -9.30 8.28
N VAL A 17 14.57 -10.49 8.49
CA VAL A 17 13.51 -11.04 7.63
C VAL A 17 12.26 -10.17 7.69
N ARG A 18 11.85 -9.74 8.89
CA ARG A 18 10.71 -8.84 9.07
C ARG A 18 10.92 -7.52 8.33
N GLU A 19 12.07 -6.87 8.50
CA GLU A 19 12.41 -5.63 7.80
C GLU A 19 12.31 -5.78 6.27
N ARG A 20 12.78 -6.90 5.72
CA ARG A 20 12.70 -7.17 4.28
C ARG A 20 11.28 -7.43 3.82
N ILE A 21 10.47 -8.13 4.61
CA ILE A 21 9.05 -8.34 4.33
C ILE A 21 8.32 -6.99 4.30
N ASP A 22 8.52 -6.15 5.32
CA ASP A 22 7.91 -4.82 5.42
C ASP A 22 8.29 -3.94 4.21
N TYR A 23 9.57 -3.98 3.82
CA TYR A 23 10.06 -3.28 2.63
C TYR A 23 9.36 -3.76 1.35
N VAL A 24 9.24 -5.08 1.15
CA VAL A 24 8.60 -5.65 -0.04
C VAL A 24 7.11 -5.32 -0.08
N VAL A 25 6.40 -5.45 1.04
CA VAL A 25 4.97 -5.10 1.16
C VAL A 25 4.75 -3.63 0.80
N HIS A 26 5.55 -2.71 1.36
CA HIS A 26 5.45 -1.28 1.04
C HIS A 26 5.68 -1.01 -0.44
N ARG A 27 6.65 -1.70 -1.05
CA ARG A 27 6.95 -1.55 -2.48
C ARG A 27 5.82 -2.07 -3.36
N LEU A 28 5.21 -3.20 -3.00
CA LEU A 28 4.06 -3.76 -3.71
C LEU A 28 2.85 -2.83 -3.67
N GLY A 29 2.51 -2.27 -2.50
CA GLY A 29 1.40 -1.31 -2.38
C GLY A 29 1.58 -0.08 -3.28
N LYS A 30 2.80 0.48 -3.32
CA LYS A 30 3.14 1.58 -4.24
C LYS A 30 3.02 1.18 -5.72
N ILE A 31 3.41 -0.04 -6.08
CA ILE A 31 3.31 -0.53 -7.46
C ILE A 31 1.84 -0.70 -7.87
N GLU A 32 1.02 -1.28 -7.00
CA GLU A 32 -0.43 -1.44 -7.26
C GLU A 32 -1.11 -0.09 -7.42
N GLU A 33 -0.79 0.87 -6.57
CA GLU A 33 -1.28 2.24 -6.69
C GLU A 33 -0.86 2.89 -8.02
N VAL A 34 0.43 2.82 -8.34
CA VAL A 34 0.99 3.38 -9.58
C VAL A 34 0.49 2.64 -10.82
N ARG A 35 -0.02 1.41 -10.73
CA ARG A 35 -0.59 0.66 -11.86
C ARG A 35 -2.11 0.75 -11.96
N SER A 36 -2.78 1.24 -10.92
CA SER A 36 -4.22 1.21 -10.85
C SER A 36 -4.87 2.14 -11.87
N LEU A 37 -5.67 1.55 -12.76
CA LEU A 37 -6.51 2.25 -13.74
C LEU A 37 -7.90 2.56 -13.19
N ALA A 38 -8.22 2.10 -11.98
CA ALA A 38 -9.50 2.30 -11.36
C ALA A 38 -9.33 2.67 -9.88
N TRP A 39 -10.15 3.60 -9.42
CA TRP A 39 -10.09 4.16 -8.08
C TRP A 39 -11.47 4.22 -7.48
N ARG A 40 -11.62 3.81 -6.22
CA ARG A 40 -12.87 3.95 -5.47
C ARG A 40 -12.80 5.20 -4.58
N CYS A 41 -13.82 6.04 -4.66
CA CYS A 41 -13.97 7.17 -3.74
C CYS A 41 -14.39 6.66 -2.35
N ARG A 42 -13.64 7.01 -1.30
CA ARG A 42 -13.96 6.58 0.07
C ARG A 42 -15.19 7.26 0.66
N SER A 43 -15.60 8.41 0.12
CA SER A 43 -16.76 9.15 0.62
C SER A 43 -18.10 8.65 0.09
N CYS A 44 -18.16 8.19 -1.18
CA CYS A 44 -19.43 7.81 -1.82
C CYS A 44 -19.38 6.50 -2.62
N GLY A 45 -18.24 5.80 -2.64
CA GLY A 45 -18.08 4.52 -3.32
C GLY A 45 -18.00 4.59 -4.85
N TYR A 46 -18.07 5.79 -5.46
CA TYR A 46 -17.96 5.93 -6.92
C TYR A 46 -16.62 5.39 -7.44
N ILE A 47 -16.67 4.61 -8.52
CA ILE A 47 -15.49 4.06 -9.19
C ILE A 47 -15.14 4.95 -10.37
N LYS A 48 -13.93 5.50 -10.35
CA LYS A 48 -13.37 6.33 -11.41
C LYS A 48 -12.36 5.52 -12.20
N HIS A 49 -12.55 5.46 -13.51
CA HIS A 49 -11.63 4.79 -14.44
C HIS A 49 -10.73 5.81 -15.12
N PHE A 50 -9.46 5.45 -15.31
CA PHE A 50 -8.44 6.26 -15.93
C PHE A 50 -7.89 5.52 -17.16
N THR A 51 -7.51 6.28 -18.18
CA THR A 51 -6.88 5.74 -19.39
C THR A 51 -5.39 5.48 -19.21
N ARG A 52 -4.80 6.02 -18.15
CA ARG A 52 -3.41 5.81 -17.74
C ARG A 52 -3.37 5.62 -16.23
N PRO A 53 -2.40 4.85 -15.71
CA PRO A 53 -2.26 4.71 -14.27
C PRO A 53 -2.00 6.07 -13.62
N MET A 54 -2.63 6.30 -12.47
CA MET A 54 -2.61 7.59 -11.78
C MET A 54 -2.56 7.36 -10.27
N PRO A 55 -1.61 7.95 -9.52
CA PRO A 55 -1.55 7.87 -8.05
C PRO A 55 -2.73 8.59 -7.35
N ALA A 56 -2.96 8.27 -6.06
CA ALA A 56 -4.11 8.80 -5.29
C ALA A 56 -4.03 10.29 -5.12
N GLU A 57 -2.81 10.75 -4.84
CA GLU A 57 -2.51 12.08 -4.37
C GLU A 57 -2.75 13.13 -5.46
N VAL A 58 -2.70 12.70 -6.72
CA VAL A 58 -2.91 13.53 -7.90
C VAL A 58 -4.21 13.20 -8.63
N ALA A 59 -5.01 12.27 -8.10
CA ALA A 59 -6.30 11.92 -8.68
C ALA A 59 -7.25 13.14 -8.60
N PRO A 60 -7.92 13.53 -9.71
CA PRO A 60 -8.86 14.64 -9.67
C PRO A 60 -10.05 14.30 -8.77
N PRO A 61 -10.73 15.31 -8.18
CA PRO A 61 -11.86 15.12 -7.27
C PRO A 61 -12.96 14.20 -7.83
N CYS A 62 -13.72 13.59 -6.92
CA CYS A 62 -14.78 12.67 -7.26
C CYS A 62 -15.89 13.42 -8.03
N PRO A 63 -16.33 12.95 -9.21
CA PRO A 63 -17.36 13.64 -9.96
C PRO A 63 -18.73 13.62 -9.25
N LYS A 64 -18.97 12.66 -8.34
CA LYS A 64 -20.23 12.56 -7.59
C LYS A 64 -20.29 13.44 -6.33
N CYS A 65 -19.26 13.37 -5.49
CA CYS A 65 -19.28 14.03 -4.17
C CYS A 65 -18.19 15.09 -3.98
N ARG A 66 -17.34 15.31 -5.00
CA ARG A 66 -16.15 16.18 -4.94
C ARG A 66 -15.11 15.80 -3.87
N GLY A 67 -15.24 14.63 -3.24
CA GLY A 67 -14.24 14.10 -2.32
C GLY A 67 -12.89 13.87 -3.00
N THR A 68 -11.82 14.01 -2.23
CA THR A 68 -10.42 13.84 -2.66
C THR A 68 -9.78 12.57 -2.13
N LEU A 69 -10.47 11.85 -1.24
CA LEU A 69 -9.99 10.59 -0.67
C LEU A 69 -10.40 9.43 -1.57
N PHE A 70 -9.40 8.79 -2.16
CA PHE A 70 -9.59 7.58 -2.96
C PHE A 70 -8.73 6.42 -2.45
N GLU A 71 -9.06 5.23 -2.92
CA GLU A 71 -8.27 4.00 -2.77
C GLU A 71 -8.16 3.31 -4.14
N PRO A 72 -7.02 2.68 -4.47
CA PRO A 72 -6.89 1.88 -5.67
C PRO A 72 -7.90 0.73 -5.67
N LYS A 73 -8.54 0.48 -6.82
CA LYS A 73 -9.37 -0.71 -7.02
C LYS A 73 -8.52 -1.72 -7.80
N GLY A 74 -7.98 -2.71 -7.07
CA GLY A 74 -7.26 -3.86 -7.63
C GLY A 74 -8.08 -4.66 -8.62
#